data_AF-A0A075JMB6-F1
#
_entry.id   AF-A0A075JMB6-F1
#
_cell.length_a   1.000
_cell.length_b   1.000
_cell.length_c   1.000
_cell.angle_alpha   90.00
_cell.angle_beta   90.00
_cell.angle_gamma   90.00
#
_symmetry.space_group_name_H-M   'P 1'
#
loop_
_entity.id
_entity.type
_entity.pdbx_description
1 polymer ?
#
loop_
_entity_poly.entity_id
_entity_poly.type
_entity_poly.pdbx_seq_one_letter_code
_entity_poly.pdbx_strand_id
1 'polypeptide(L)'
;MEEAVSLSSLKVLVEKKMKKKTLIKVMWNHEEKITLLITPNMKINSFIYDQKEGYLFYDLEGKVIDRNIPCVLPESVMANGKVLLNSKLQINHQPITNEDKTFLINEEKENDF
;
A
#
# COMPACT_ATOMS: atom_id res chain seq x y z
N MET A 1 -3.70 -17.93 12.67
CA MET A 1 -3.27 -16.59 13.13
C MET A 1 -2.95 -15.82 11.86
N GLU A 2 -3.67 -14.75 11.56
CA GLU A 2 -3.31 -13.93 10.39
C GLU A 2 -2.04 -13.16 10.73
N GLU A 3 -0.99 -13.37 9.93
CA GLU A 3 0.27 -12.65 10.09
C GLU A 3 0.05 -11.20 9.70
N ALA A 4 0.49 -10.27 10.55
CA ALA A 4 0.32 -8.85 10.34
C ALA A 4 1.63 -8.10 10.65
N VAL A 5 1.94 -7.08 9.85
CA VAL A 5 3.20 -6.31 9.93
C VAL A 5 2.93 -4.82 9.98
N SER A 6 3.84 -4.05 10.55
CA SER A 6 3.72 -2.60 10.58
C SER A 6 3.78 -1.99 9.17
N LEU A 7 3.14 -0.82 9.01
CA LEU A 7 3.23 -0.02 7.80
C LEU A 7 4.68 0.39 7.48
N SER A 8 5.52 0.56 8.50
CA SER A 8 6.95 0.84 8.36
C SER A 8 7.70 -0.32 7.71
N SER A 9 7.52 -1.55 8.20
CA SER A 9 8.13 -2.76 7.61
C SER A 9 7.70 -2.93 6.15
N LEU A 10 6.40 -2.76 5.87
CA LEU A 10 5.90 -2.80 4.50
C LEU A 10 6.52 -1.72 3.62
N LYS A 11 6.67 -0.49 4.14
CA LYS A 11 7.32 0.61 3.43
C LYS A 11 8.75 0.27 3.03
N VAL A 12 9.54 -0.34 3.92
CA VAL A 12 10.90 -0.78 3.60
C VAL A 12 10.90 -1.75 2.41
N LEU A 13 10.02 -2.75 2.43
CA LEU A 13 9.89 -3.70 1.32
C LEU A 13 9.50 -2.99 0.01
N VAL A 14 8.51 -2.10 0.05
CA VAL A 14 8.08 -1.34 -1.14
C VAL A 14 9.24 -0.50 -1.68
N GLU A 15 10.00 0.20 -0.84
CA GLU A 15 11.16 0.97 -1.28
C GLU A 15 12.24 0.09 -1.92
N LYS A 16 12.49 -1.10 -1.34
CA LYS A 16 13.44 -2.08 -1.86
C LYS A 16 13.04 -2.57 -3.25
N LYS A 17 11.76 -2.92 -3.45
CA LYS A 17 11.23 -3.38 -4.75
C LYS A 17 11.21 -2.27 -5.79
N MET A 18 10.80 -1.06 -5.40
CA MET A 18 10.66 0.07 -6.32
C MET A 18 11.99 0.76 -6.63
N LYS A 19 13.04 0.50 -5.83
CA LYS A 19 14.32 1.23 -5.84
C LYS A 19 14.13 2.75 -5.73
N LYS A 20 13.10 3.17 -5.00
CA LYS A 20 12.67 4.57 -4.83
C LYS A 20 12.14 4.78 -3.42
N LYS A 21 12.33 5.98 -2.87
CA LYS A 21 11.67 6.38 -1.62
C LYS A 21 10.16 6.47 -1.81
N THR A 22 9.43 6.11 -0.77
CA THR A 22 7.97 6.21 -0.74
C THR A 22 7.48 6.99 0.48
N LEU A 23 6.29 7.55 0.35
CA LEU A 23 5.54 8.22 1.41
C LEU A 23 4.29 7.41 1.71
N ILE A 24 3.92 7.33 2.97
CA ILE A 24 2.62 6.80 3.39
C ILE A 24 1.62 7.95 3.31
N LYS A 25 0.57 7.77 2.51
CA LYS A 25 -0.52 8.73 2.40
C LYS A 25 -1.83 8.03 2.77
N VAL A 26 -2.51 8.54 3.79
CA VAL A 26 -3.86 8.10 4.15
C VAL A 26 -4.86 9.01 3.46
N MET A 27 -5.87 8.41 2.83
CA MET A 27 -6.97 9.11 2.17
C MET A 27 -8.28 8.43 2.54
N TRP A 28 -9.38 9.15 2.51
CA TRP A 28 -10.71 8.58 2.70
C TRP A 28 -11.72 9.34 1.84
N ASN A 29 -12.77 8.66 1.43
CA ASN A 29 -13.95 9.26 0.84
C ASN A 29 -15.16 8.97 1.76
N HIS A 30 -16.37 8.99 1.22
CA HIS A 30 -17.58 8.71 1.99
C HIS A 30 -17.84 7.21 2.22
N GLU A 31 -17.17 6.33 1.47
CA GLU A 31 -17.37 4.88 1.49
C GLU A 31 -16.25 4.14 2.21
N GLU A 32 -15.00 4.58 2.04
CA GLU A 32 -13.84 3.84 2.51
C GLU A 32 -12.65 4.74 2.88
N LYS A 33 -11.78 4.19 3.72
CA LYS A 33 -10.44 4.70 4.01
C LYS A 33 -9.41 3.82 3.32
N ILE A 34 -8.41 4.45 2.68
CA ILE A 34 -7.30 3.76 2.02
C ILE A 34 -5.96 4.32 2.50
N THR A 35 -4.96 3.44 2.54
CA THR A 35 -3.57 3.83 2.77
C THR A 35 -2.75 3.52 1.51
N LEU A 36 -1.98 4.50 1.05
CA LEU A 36 -1.18 4.42 -0.16
C LEU A 36 0.30 4.54 0.18
N LEU A 37 1.13 3.73 -0.46
CA LEU A 37 2.58 3.98 -0.52
C LEU A 37 2.91 4.56 -1.89
N ILE A 38 3.21 5.85 -1.92
CA ILE A 38 3.37 6.63 -3.14
C ILE A 38 4.79 7.15 -3.29
N THR A 39 5.22 7.43 -4.51
CA THR A 39 6.47 8.18 -4.69
C THR A 39 6.24 9.67 -4.36
N PRO A 40 7.25 10.39 -3.82
CA PRO A 40 7.08 11.78 -3.35
C PRO A 40 6.47 12.75 -4.36
N ASN A 41 6.68 12.52 -5.66
CA ASN A 41 6.22 13.41 -6.73
C ASN A 41 4.79 13.07 -7.23
N MET A 42 4.09 12.11 -6.61
CA MET A 42 2.71 11.76 -6.98
C MET A 42 1.71 12.67 -6.27
N LYS A 43 0.98 13.46 -7.06
CA LYS A 43 -0.06 14.36 -6.57
C LYS A 43 -1.44 13.72 -6.72
N ILE A 44 -1.83 12.92 -5.73
CA ILE A 44 -3.15 12.28 -5.67
C ILE A 44 -4.09 13.15 -4.86
N ASN A 45 -5.24 13.51 -5.38
CA ASN A 45 -6.24 14.35 -4.70
C ASN A 45 -7.46 13.55 -4.26
N SER A 46 -7.96 12.67 -5.13
CA SER A 46 -9.14 11.83 -4.85
C SER A 46 -8.99 10.44 -5.45
N PHE A 47 -9.88 9.55 -5.06
CA PHE A 47 -9.96 8.20 -5.58
C PHE A 47 -11.42 7.73 -5.64
N ILE A 48 -11.70 6.78 -6.54
CA ILE A 48 -12.94 6.01 -6.61
C ILE A 48 -12.60 4.54 -6.77
N TYR A 49 -13.48 3.66 -6.30
CA TYR A 49 -13.41 2.23 -6.58
C TYR A 49 -14.43 1.86 -7.65
N ASP A 50 -13.95 1.41 -8.80
CA ASP A 50 -14.78 0.83 -9.85
C ASP A 50 -14.71 -0.70 -9.78
N GLN A 51 -15.86 -1.39 -9.93
CA GLN A 51 -15.91 -2.84 -9.80
C GLN A 51 -15.13 -3.58 -10.90
N LYS A 52 -14.95 -2.96 -12.07
CA LYS A 52 -14.27 -3.55 -13.22
C LYS A 52 -12.81 -3.10 -13.31
N GLU A 53 -12.55 -1.81 -13.14
CA GLU A 53 -11.22 -1.21 -13.30
C GLU A 53 -10.43 -1.15 -11.98
N GLY A 54 -11.08 -1.37 -10.84
CA GLY A 54 -10.49 -1.28 -9.51
C GLY A 54 -10.32 0.17 -9.04
N TYR A 55 -9.27 0.44 -8.28
CA TYR A 55 -8.99 1.78 -7.75
C TYR A 55 -8.50 2.72 -8.85
N LEU A 56 -9.26 3.79 -9.06
CA LEU A 56 -8.90 4.90 -9.95
C LEU A 56 -8.53 6.13 -9.10
N PHE A 57 -7.44 6.79 -9.47
CA PHE A 57 -6.87 7.93 -8.73
C PHE A 57 -6.86 9.17 -9.59
N TYR A 58 -7.16 10.32 -9.01
CA TYR A 58 -7.25 11.59 -9.72
C TYR A 58 -6.35 12.65 -9.10
N ASP A 59 -5.81 13.52 -9.93
CA ASP A 59 -5.06 14.70 -9.50
C ASP A 59 -5.98 15.87 -9.11
N LEU A 60 -5.38 17.03 -8.80
CA LEU A 60 -6.12 18.24 -8.42
C LEU A 60 -6.97 18.83 -9.56
N GLU A 61 -6.65 18.52 -10.81
CA GLU A 61 -7.41 18.96 -11.99
C GLU A 61 -8.53 17.97 -12.35
N GLY A 62 -8.67 16.88 -11.58
CA GLY A 62 -9.63 15.81 -11.86
C GLY A 62 -9.19 14.87 -12.98
N LYS A 63 -7.90 14.87 -13.35
CA LYS A 63 -7.36 13.95 -14.36
C LYS A 63 -6.95 12.64 -13.72
N VAL A 64 -7.21 11.54 -14.42
CA VAL A 64 -6.77 10.20 -14.01
C VAL A 64 -5.24 10.16 -13.93
N ILE A 65 -4.72 9.59 -12.86
CA ILE A 65 -3.30 9.36 -12.67
C ILE A 65 -2.94 8.03 -13.33
N ASP A 66 -2.39 8.08 -14.54
CA ASP A 66 -1.96 6.89 -15.30
C ASP A 66 -0.69 6.21 -14.73
N ARG A 67 -0.13 6.77 -13.65
CA ARG A 67 1.06 6.21 -12.99
C ARG A 67 0.63 5.18 -11.96
N ASN A 68 1.17 3.97 -12.08
CA ASN A 68 0.96 2.90 -11.10
C ASN A 68 1.30 3.37 -9.69
N ILE A 69 0.33 3.19 -8.78
CA ILE A 69 0.53 3.37 -7.35
C ILE A 69 1.31 2.16 -6.83
N PRO A 70 2.50 2.36 -6.22
CA PRO A 70 3.32 1.24 -5.78
C PRO A 70 2.64 0.28 -4.81
N CYS A 71 1.77 0.75 -3.92
CA CYS A 71 0.99 -0.11 -3.05
C CYS A 71 -0.30 0.59 -2.63
N VAL A 72 -1.43 -0.10 -2.75
CA VAL A 72 -2.76 0.35 -2.34
C VAL A 72 -3.24 -0.59 -1.25
N LEU A 73 -3.59 -0.05 -0.09
CA LEU A 73 -4.05 -0.81 1.07
C LEU A 73 -5.47 -0.34 1.44
N PRO A 74 -6.50 -1.09 1.00
CA PRO A 74 -7.85 -0.89 1.48
C PRO A 74 -7.94 -1.10 3.00
N GLU A 75 -8.94 -0.51 3.65
CA GLU A 75 -9.16 -0.75 5.08
C GLU A 75 -9.34 -2.24 5.41
N SER A 76 -9.89 -3.03 4.49
CA SER A 76 -10.07 -4.48 4.66
C SER A 76 -8.76 -5.28 4.80
N VAL A 77 -7.61 -4.71 4.43
CA VAL A 77 -6.30 -5.36 4.61
C VAL A 77 -5.53 -4.82 5.81
N MET A 78 -6.17 -3.99 6.63
CA MET A 78 -5.62 -3.40 7.83
C MET A 78 -6.31 -3.99 9.07
N ALA A 79 -5.53 -4.34 10.09
CA ALA A 79 -6.04 -4.76 11.39
C ALA A 79 -5.16 -4.21 12.51
N ASN A 80 -5.76 -3.52 13.49
CA ASN A 80 -5.06 -2.94 14.64
C ASN A 80 -3.83 -2.09 14.26
N GLY A 81 -3.94 -1.30 13.18
CA GLY A 81 -2.84 -0.45 12.69
C GLY A 81 -1.71 -1.20 11.96
N LYS A 82 -1.82 -2.51 11.80
CA LYS A 82 -0.92 -3.36 11.02
C LYS A 82 -1.57 -3.80 9.70
N VAL A 83 -0.74 -4.20 8.74
CA VAL A 83 -1.13 -4.73 7.44
C VAL A 83 -1.19 -6.25 7.51
N LEU A 84 -2.31 -6.83 7.10
CA LEU A 84 -2.50 -8.27 7.02
C LEU A 84 -1.72 -8.85 5.83
N LEU A 85 -0.87 -9.84 6.06
CA LEU A 85 -0.10 -10.56 5.04
C LEU A 85 -0.97 -11.64 4.35
N ASN A 86 -2.04 -11.22 3.69
CA ASN A 86 -2.90 -12.11 2.93
C ASN A 86 -2.56 -12.11 1.41
N SER A 87 -3.26 -12.94 0.63
CA SER A 87 -3.01 -13.11 -0.81
C SER A 87 -3.41 -11.90 -1.67
N LYS A 88 -4.09 -10.89 -1.10
CA LYS A 88 -4.53 -9.70 -1.83
C LYS A 88 -3.51 -8.57 -1.80
N LEU A 89 -2.48 -8.64 -0.95
CA LEU A 89 -1.45 -7.62 -0.87
C LEU A 89 -0.58 -7.63 -2.14
N GLN A 90 -0.51 -6.48 -2.81
CA GLN A 90 0.26 -6.29 -4.03
C GLN A 90 1.23 -5.12 -3.87
N ILE A 91 2.42 -5.28 -4.44
CA ILE A 91 3.41 -4.22 -4.60
C ILE A 91 3.67 -4.09 -6.10
N ASN A 92 3.42 -2.91 -6.64
CA ASN A 92 3.54 -2.58 -8.06
C ASN A 92 2.75 -3.57 -8.94
N HIS A 93 1.49 -3.83 -8.56
CA HIS A 93 0.57 -4.78 -9.19
C HIS A 93 1.06 -6.24 -9.20
N GLN A 94 2.10 -6.57 -8.45
CA GLN A 94 2.57 -7.93 -8.27
C GLN A 94 2.22 -8.43 -6.87
N PRO A 95 1.63 -9.63 -6.74
CA PRO A 95 1.43 -10.25 -5.43
C PRO A 95 2.76 -10.39 -4.68
N ILE A 96 2.72 -10.24 -3.36
CA ILE A 96 3.89 -10.51 -2.53
C ILE A 96 4.26 -12.00 -2.56
N THR A 97 5.54 -12.31 -2.64
CA THR A 97 6.07 -13.68 -2.64
C THR A 97 6.26 -14.20 -1.21
N ASN A 98 6.58 -15.49 -1.07
CA ASN A 98 6.94 -16.04 0.24
C ASN A 98 8.25 -15.45 0.79
N GLU A 99 9.18 -15.08 -0.09
CA GLU A 99 10.41 -14.38 0.29
C GLU A 99 10.11 -12.99 0.86
N ASP A 100 9.16 -12.27 0.25
CA ASP A 100 8.71 -10.98 0.75
C ASP A 100 8.08 -11.10 2.15
N LYS A 101 7.23 -12.11 2.36
CA LYS A 101 6.64 -12.39 3.68
C LYS A 101 7.71 -12.66 4.73
N THR A 102 8.68 -13.50 4.38
CA THR A 102 9.80 -13.86 5.27
C THR A 102 10.61 -12.62 5.63
N PHE A 103 10.89 -11.76 4.64
CA PHE A 103 11.56 -10.48 4.85
C PHE A 103 10.78 -9.59 5.83
N LEU A 104 9.47 -9.41 5.61
CA LEU A 104 8.63 -8.57 6.46
C LEU A 104 8.54 -9.09 7.91
N ILE A 105 8.49 -10.40 8.11
CA ILE A 105 8.47 -11.01 9.45
C ILE A 105 9.79 -10.76 10.18
N ASN A 106 10.92 -10.80 9.49
CA ASN A 106 12.23 -10.53 10.08
C ASN A 106 12.40 -9.04 10.40
N GLU A 107 12.02 -8.14 9.49
CA GLU A 107 12.02 -6.69 9.73
C GLU A 107 11.14 -6.31 10.92
N GLU A 108 9.95 -6.91 11.06
CA GLU A 108 9.07 -6.61 12.18
C GLU A 108 9.73 -6.98 13.53
N LYS A 109 10.42 -8.12 13.59
CA LYS A 109 11.16 -8.53 14.79
C LYS A 109 12.30 -7.59 15.14
N GLU A 110 12.96 -7.00 14.15
CA GLU A 110 14.03 -6.02 14.38
C GLU A 110 13.50 -4.68 14.89
N ASN A 111 12.25 -4.32 14.55
CA ASN A 111 11.61 -3.08 14.98
C ASN A 111 10.93 -3.17 16.37
N ASP A 112 10.78 -4.37 16.93
CA ASP A 112 10.21 -4.61 18.26
C ASP A 112 11.25 -4.53 19.42
N PHE A 113 12.51 -4.17 19.13
CA PHE A 113 13.60 -3.93 20.09
C PHE A 113 14.01 -2.45 20.17
#